data_AF-L9X0E9-F1
#
_entry.id   AF-L9X0E9-F1
#
_cell.length_a   1.000
_cell.length_b   1.000
_cell.length_c   1.000
_cell.angle_alpha   90.00
_cell.angle_beta   90.00
_cell.angle_gamma   90.00
#
_symmetry.space_group_name_H-M   'P 1'
#
loop_
_entity.id
_entity.type
_entity.pdbx_description
1 polymer ?
#
loop_
_entity_poly.entity_id
_entity_poly.type
_entity_poly.pdbx_seq_one_letter_code
_entity_poly.pdbx_strand_id
1 'polypeptide(L)'
;MHSELRVRRYTLWKRYILEGDTYSEVITELADEYEVTEDTIRNDLTTMEEWLPKLYRAREVHEASALLALQENRHRLQQMAGEAREAEALDLELRIRKELTRTLNREEELTPAVDFTPEQDRMGALLEEMDQS
;
A
#
# COMPACT_ATOMS: atom_id res chain seq x y z
N MET A 1 15.90 -3.97 15.16
CA MET A 1 16.25 -2.94 14.14
C MET A 1 15.68 -3.24 12.75
N HIS A 2 16.01 -4.34 12.07
CA HIS A 2 15.42 -4.62 10.73
C HIS A 2 13.92 -4.92 10.74
N SER A 3 13.37 -5.40 11.87
CA SER A 3 11.93 -5.63 12.05
C SER A 3 11.13 -4.32 12.08
N GLU A 4 11.61 -3.33 12.82
CA GLU A 4 10.89 -2.07 13.07
C GLU A 4 10.81 -1.19 11.82
N LEU A 5 11.92 -1.04 11.07
CA LEU A 5 11.91 -0.38 9.76
C LEU A 5 10.94 -1.05 8.78
N ARG A 6 10.88 -2.39 8.82
CA ARG A 6 10.01 -3.18 7.95
C ARG A 6 8.54 -2.95 8.31
N VAL A 7 8.22 -2.97 9.59
CA VAL A 7 6.87 -2.70 10.11
C VAL A 7 6.46 -1.27 9.76
N ARG A 8 7.29 -0.27 10.04
CA ARG A 8 7.02 1.14 9.70
C ARG A 8 6.70 1.34 8.23
N ARG A 9 7.53 0.78 7.33
CA ARG A 9 7.31 0.87 5.88
C ARG A 9 6.04 0.17 5.42
N TYR A 10 5.71 -0.96 6.06
CA TYR A 10 4.46 -1.65 5.81
C TYR A 10 3.25 -0.81 6.26
N THR A 11 3.29 -0.26 7.48
CA THR A 11 2.23 0.61 8.01
C THR A 11 2.06 1.86 7.14
N LEU A 12 3.17 2.48 6.72
CA LEU A 12 3.18 3.60 5.78
C LEU A 12 2.48 3.25 4.46
N TRP A 13 2.86 2.13 3.85
CA TRP A 13 2.22 1.67 2.61
C TRP A 13 0.72 1.41 2.82
N LYS A 14 0.34 0.73 3.91
CA LYS A 14 -1.06 0.40 4.21
C LYS A 14 -1.90 1.67 4.33
N ARG A 15 -1.50 2.59 5.20
CA ARG A 15 -2.28 3.82 5.47
C ARG A 15 -2.36 4.72 4.26
N TYR A 16 -1.22 4.96 3.60
CA TYR A 16 -1.17 5.89 2.46
C TYR A 16 -1.76 5.32 1.17
N ILE A 17 -1.49 4.05 0.85
CA ILE A 17 -1.86 3.46 -0.45
C ILE A 17 -3.17 2.67 -0.36
N LEU A 18 -3.39 1.88 0.70
CA LEU A 18 -4.59 1.04 0.81
C LEU A 18 -5.77 1.78 1.44
N GLU A 19 -5.54 2.49 2.54
CA GLU A 19 -6.60 3.17 3.29
C GLU A 19 -6.89 4.57 2.73
N GLY A 20 -5.93 5.15 2.00
CA GLY A 20 -6.09 6.43 1.32
C GLY A 20 -6.05 7.62 2.27
N ASP A 21 -5.42 7.46 3.43
CA ASP A 21 -5.21 8.52 4.41
C ASP A 21 -4.44 9.69 3.79
N THR A 22 -4.68 10.91 4.29
CA THR A 22 -4.01 12.08 3.71
C THR A 22 -2.52 12.08 4.00
N TYR A 23 -1.72 12.60 3.06
CA TYR A 23 -0.26 12.67 3.17
C TYR A 23 0.21 13.30 4.49
N SER A 24 -0.46 14.38 4.94
CA SER A 24 -0.14 15.05 6.20
C SER A 24 -0.43 14.21 7.43
N GLU A 25 -1.60 13.54 7.47
CA GLU A 25 -1.99 12.70 8.61
C GLU A 25 -1.05 11.51 8.75
N VAL A 26 -0.77 10.80 7.64
CA VAL A 26 0.11 9.63 7.65
C VAL A 26 1.52 9.98 8.12
N ILE A 27 2.06 11.13 7.70
CA ILE A 27 3.42 11.52 8.08
C ILE A 27 3.51 11.87 9.55
N THR A 28 2.60 12.69 10.06
CA THR A 28 2.63 13.13 11.46
C THR A 28 2.38 11.95 12.38
N GLU A 29 1.34 11.15 12.11
CA GLU A 29 0.99 10.02 12.98
C GLU A 29 2.05 8.93 12.99
N LEU A 30 2.68 8.61 11.84
CA LEU A 30 3.75 7.60 11.81
C LEU A 30 5.09 8.14 12.33
N ALA A 31 5.33 9.45 12.24
CA ALA A 31 6.49 10.04 12.88
C ALA A 31 6.40 9.90 14.40
N ASP A 32 5.22 10.21 14.95
CA ASP A 32 4.94 10.07 16.37
C ASP A 32 4.93 8.60 16.82
N GLU A 33 4.26 7.70 16.09
CA GLU A 33 4.15 6.27 16.43
C GLU A 33 5.50 5.55 16.49
N TYR A 34 6.42 5.88 15.57
CA TYR A 34 7.72 5.21 15.47
C TYR A 34 8.87 6.04 16.05
N GLU A 35 8.57 7.13 16.77
CA GLU A 35 9.55 8.06 17.35
C GLU A 35 10.64 8.51 16.35
N VAL A 36 10.25 8.78 15.10
CA VAL A 36 11.14 9.27 14.03
C VAL A 36 10.75 10.65 13.55
N THR A 37 11.64 11.30 12.81
CA THR A 37 11.31 12.59 12.20
C THR A 37 10.32 12.40 11.04
N GLU A 38 9.45 13.38 10.83
CA GLU A 38 8.59 13.44 9.63
C GLU A 38 9.40 13.29 8.33
N ASP A 39 10.62 13.84 8.28
CA ASP A 39 11.53 13.70 7.14
C ASP A 39 11.93 12.24 6.88
N THR A 40 12.03 11.42 7.93
CA THR A 40 12.29 9.98 7.79
C THR A 40 11.11 9.29 7.12
N ILE A 41 9.87 9.61 7.52
CA ILE A 41 8.65 9.05 6.91
C ILE A 41 8.51 9.54 5.46
N ARG A 42 8.76 10.82 5.20
CA ARG A 42 8.81 11.37 3.83
C ARG A 42 9.81 10.61 2.96
N ASN A 43 11.01 10.35 3.49
CA ASN A 43 12.03 9.60 2.78
C ASN A 43 11.63 8.13 2.54
N ASP A 44 10.96 7.50 3.50
CA ASP A 44 10.40 6.17 3.28
C ASP A 44 9.33 6.19 2.17
N LEU A 45 8.48 7.23 2.13
CA LEU A 45 7.47 7.38 1.10
C LEU A 45 8.09 7.60 -0.30
N THR A 46 9.10 8.46 -0.41
CA THR A 46 9.76 8.76 -1.70
C THR A 46 10.57 7.58 -2.23
N THR A 47 11.09 6.72 -1.35
CA THR A 47 11.84 5.51 -1.71
C THR A 47 10.96 4.25 -1.78
N MET A 48 9.63 4.41 -1.72
CA MET A 48 8.68 3.29 -1.64
C MET A 48 8.86 2.26 -2.74
N GLU A 49 9.04 2.68 -3.99
CA GLU A 49 9.27 1.79 -5.12
C GLU A 49 10.49 0.87 -4.93
N GLU A 50 11.51 1.31 -4.19
CA GLU A 50 12.75 0.56 -3.99
C GLU A 50 12.65 -0.52 -2.91
N TRP A 51 11.83 -0.29 -1.88
CA TRP A 51 11.70 -1.21 -0.75
C TRP A 51 10.41 -2.01 -0.75
N LEU A 52 9.35 -1.54 -1.40
CA LEU A 52 8.07 -2.22 -1.46
C LEU A 52 8.20 -3.64 -2.04
N PRO A 53 8.95 -3.91 -3.13
CA PRO A 53 9.17 -5.27 -3.63
C PRO A 53 9.86 -6.19 -2.61
N LYS A 54 10.69 -5.63 -1.72
CA LYS A 54 11.44 -6.38 -0.70
C LYS A 54 10.55 -6.74 0.49
N LEU A 55 9.54 -5.92 0.82
CA LEU A 55 8.54 -6.25 1.84
C LEU A 55 7.77 -7.52 1.48
N TYR A 56 7.44 -7.66 0.19
CA TYR A 56 6.67 -8.78 -0.34
C TYR A 56 7.50 -10.06 -0.52
N ARG A 57 8.77 -9.97 -0.94
CA ARG A 57 9.63 -11.15 -1.13
C ARG A 57 9.89 -11.96 0.14
N ALA A 58 9.69 -11.37 1.32
CA ALA A 58 9.87 -12.04 2.60
C ALA A 58 8.57 -12.63 3.18
N ARG A 59 7.52 -12.74 2.37
CA ARG A 59 6.31 -13.53 2.65
C ARG A 59 6.10 -14.42 1.41
N GLU A 60 5.98 -15.73 1.57
CA GLU A 60 5.61 -16.64 0.47
C GLU A 60 4.20 -16.24 -0.05
N VAL A 61 4.09 -15.33 -1.02
CA VAL A 61 2.78 -14.81 -1.44
C VAL A 61 2.74 -14.55 -2.94
N HIS A 62 2.27 -15.54 -3.69
CA HIS A 62 1.88 -15.38 -5.10
C HIS A 62 0.73 -14.36 -5.28
N GLU A 63 -0.12 -14.19 -4.26
CA GLU A 63 -1.30 -13.31 -4.27
C GLU A 63 -0.96 -11.82 -4.12
N ALA A 64 0.07 -11.47 -3.34
CA ALA A 64 0.52 -10.08 -3.20
C ALA A 64 1.21 -9.56 -4.47
N SER A 65 1.88 -10.44 -5.22
CA SER A 65 2.39 -10.12 -6.55
C SER A 65 1.26 -9.90 -7.57
N ALA A 66 0.14 -10.61 -7.43
CA ALA A 66 -1.02 -10.42 -8.31
C ALA A 66 -1.72 -9.09 -8.01
N LEU A 67 -1.87 -8.74 -6.73
CA LEU A 67 -2.46 -7.46 -6.32
C LEU A 67 -1.60 -6.27 -6.77
N LEU A 68 -0.28 -6.34 -6.61
CA LEU A 68 0.64 -5.33 -7.15
C LEU A 68 0.56 -5.22 -8.68
N ALA A 69 0.54 -6.35 -9.38
CA ALA A 69 0.41 -6.34 -10.85
C ALA A 69 -0.94 -5.75 -11.30
N LEU A 70 -2.01 -5.96 -10.53
CA LEU A 70 -3.31 -5.33 -10.78
C LEU A 70 -3.27 -3.82 -10.51
N GLN A 71 -2.60 -3.39 -9.44
CA GLN A 71 -2.43 -1.98 -9.10
C GLN A 71 -1.57 -1.23 -10.14
N GLU A 72 -0.46 -1.82 -10.60
CA GLU A 72 0.35 -1.29 -11.70
C GLU A 72 -0.46 -1.21 -13.00
N ASN A 73 -1.23 -2.25 -13.31
CA ASN A 73 -2.11 -2.27 -14.48
C ASN A 73 -3.20 -1.20 -14.39
N ARG A 74 -3.80 -1.00 -13.21
CA ARG A 74 -4.77 0.05 -12.93
C ARG A 74 -4.17 1.43 -13.17
N HIS A 75 -2.97 1.70 -12.64
CA HIS A 75 -2.29 2.98 -12.86
C HIS A 75 -2.04 3.23 -14.35
N ARG A 76 -1.54 2.22 -15.07
CA ARG A 76 -1.30 2.30 -16.51
C ARG A 76 -2.58 2.52 -17.32
N LEU A 77 -3.67 1.84 -17.00
CA LEU A 77 -4.97 2.03 -17.65
C LEU A 77 -5.53 3.45 -17.40
N GLN A 78 -5.33 4.02 -16.21
CA GLN A 78 -5.71 5.40 -15.92
C GLN A 78 -4.93 6.40 -16.79
N GLN A 79 -3.62 6.21 -16.94
CA GLN A 79 -2.79 7.04 -17.83
C GLN A 79 -3.28 6.95 -19.28
N MET A 80 -3.47 5.74 -19.81
CA MET A 80 -3.95 5.54 -21.18
C MET A 80 -5.35 6.12 -21.42
N ALA A 81 -6.23 6.10 -20.42
CA ALA A 81 -7.54 6.74 -20.53
C ALA A 81 -7.42 8.27 -20.60
N GLY A 82 -6.47 8.86 -19.85
CA GLY A 82 -6.13 10.28 -19.93
C GLY A 82 -5.62 10.67 -21.32
N GLU A 83 -4.64 9.93 -21.84
CA GLU A 83 -4.08 10.15 -23.17
C GLU A 83 -5.13 10.02 -24.28
N ALA A 84 -6.00 8.99 -24.20
CA ALA A 84 -7.08 8.79 -25.17
C ALA A 84 -8.10 9.94 -25.14
N ARG A 85 -8.38 10.49 -23.96
CA ARG A 85 -9.26 11.65 -23.80
C ARG A 85 -8.64 12.91 -24.39
N GLU A 86 -7.35 13.16 -24.13
CA GLU A 86 -6.61 14.29 -24.69
C GLU A 86 -6.52 14.22 -26.22
N ALA A 87 -6.40 13.01 -26.77
CA ALA A 87 -6.40 12.75 -28.21
C ALA A 87 -7.79 12.71 -28.86
N GLU A 88 -8.87 13.02 -28.11
CA GLU A 88 -10.27 12.93 -28.55
C GLU A 88 -10.69 11.54 -29.10
N ALA A 89 -9.94 10.49 -28.74
CA ALA A 89 -10.20 9.12 -29.14
C ALA A 89 -11.22 8.46 -28.20
N LEU A 90 -12.46 8.98 -28.19
CA LEU A 90 -13.50 8.64 -27.22
C LEU A 90 -13.85 7.13 -27.18
N ASP A 91 -13.82 6.45 -28.33
CA ASP A 91 -14.06 5.00 -28.40
C ASP A 91 -12.97 4.19 -27.70
N LEU A 92 -11.73 4.68 -27.71
CA LEU A 92 -10.59 4.07 -27.02
C LEU A 92 -10.67 4.34 -25.52
N GLU A 93 -10.96 5.59 -25.12
CA GLU A 93 -11.19 5.96 -23.72
C GLU A 93 -12.27 5.06 -23.08
N LEU A 94 -13.41 4.89 -23.75
CA LEU A 94 -14.52 4.10 -23.23
C LEU A 94 -14.19 2.61 -23.08
N ARG A 95 -13.36 2.04 -23.97
CA ARG A 95 -12.85 0.67 -23.81
C ARG A 95 -11.90 0.55 -22.64
N ILE A 96 -10.97 1.49 -22.49
CA ILE A 96 -9.99 1.48 -21.39
C ILE A 96 -10.71 1.61 -20.03
N ARG A 97 -11.72 2.49 -19.93
CA ARG A 97 -12.53 2.62 -18.70
C ARG A 97 -13.28 1.34 -18.35
N LYS A 98 -13.82 0.61 -19.33
CA LYS A 98 -14.46 -0.70 -19.09
C LYS A 98 -13.47 -1.73 -18.58
N GLU A 99 -12.24 -1.72 -19.09
CA GLU A 99 -11.18 -2.61 -18.63
C GLU A 99 -10.69 -2.24 -17.22
N LEU A 100 -10.65 -0.95 -16.89
CA LEU A 100 -10.38 -0.45 -15.55
C LEU A 100 -11.41 -0.98 -14.53
N THR A 101 -12.70 -0.91 -14.85
CA THR A 101 -13.76 -1.47 -13.99
C THR A 101 -13.59 -2.98 -13.77
N ARG A 102 -13.21 -3.74 -14.80
CA ARG A 102 -12.94 -5.18 -14.65
C ARG A 102 -11.74 -5.47 -13.76
N THR A 103 -10.70 -4.64 -13.86
CA THR A 103 -9.50 -4.75 -13.02
C THR A 103 -9.84 -4.47 -11.56
N LEU A 104 -10.64 -3.43 -11.29
CA LEU A 104 -11.15 -3.11 -9.94
C LEU A 104 -11.97 -4.25 -9.33
N ASN A 105 -12.87 -4.85 -10.10
CA ASN A 105 -13.66 -5.97 -9.59
C ASN A 105 -12.78 -7.19 -9.24
N ARG A 106 -11.72 -7.44 -10.02
CA ARG A 106 -10.74 -8.50 -9.70
C ARG A 106 -9.89 -8.17 -8.48
N GLU A 107 -9.52 -6.90 -8.27
CA GLU A 107 -8.86 -6.46 -7.03
C GLU A 107 -9.78 -6.72 -5.83
N GLU A 108 -11.06 -6.34 -5.94
CA GLU A 108 -12.06 -6.55 -4.89
C GLU A 108 -12.27 -8.03 -4.56
N GLU A 109 -12.24 -8.92 -5.56
CA GLU A 109 -12.30 -10.39 -5.39
C GLU A 109 -11.05 -10.99 -4.73
N LEU A 110 -9.88 -10.35 -4.86
CA LEU A 110 -8.63 -10.79 -4.25
C LEU A 110 -8.37 -10.16 -2.87
N THR A 111 -9.12 -9.12 -2.52
CA THR A 111 -9.03 -8.42 -1.24
C THR A 111 -9.71 -9.11 -0.03
N PRO A 112 -10.68 -10.05 -0.14
CA PRO A 112 -11.46 -10.51 1.01
C PRO A 112 -10.75 -11.55 1.89
N ALA A 113 -9.48 -11.86 1.64
CA ALA A 113 -8.70 -12.85 2.40
C ALA A 113 -7.42 -12.29 3.03
N VAL A 114 -7.26 -10.97 3.06
CA VAL A 114 -6.21 -10.34 3.87
C VAL A 114 -6.78 -10.01 5.26
N ASP A 115 -7.39 -11.03 5.89
CA ASP A 115 -7.67 -11.01 7.32
C ASP A 115 -6.31 -11.19 8.02
N PHE A 116 -5.62 -10.06 8.25
CA PHE A 116 -4.42 -10.04 9.07
C PHE A 116 -4.85 -10.37 10.48
N THR A 117 -4.67 -11.64 10.86
CA THR A 117 -4.95 -12.09 12.20
C THR A 117 -4.15 -11.26 13.21
N PRO A 118 -4.76 -10.89 14.35
CA PRO A 118 -4.21 -10.02 15.38
C PRO A 118 -3.13 -10.71 16.20
N GLU A 119 -2.17 -11.37 15.56
CA GLU A 119 -0.95 -11.84 16.21
C GLU A 119 0.01 -10.66 16.50
N GLN A 120 -0.23 -9.50 15.86
CA GLN A 120 0.42 -8.23 16.20
C GLN A 120 -0.18 -7.54 17.45
N ASP A 121 -1.48 -7.73 17.76
CA ASP A 121 -2.05 -7.28 19.05
C ASP A 121 -1.40 -8.01 20.24
N ARG A 122 -0.94 -9.25 20.04
CA ARG A 122 -0.22 -10.00 21.07
C ARG A 122 1.18 -9.45 21.34
N MET A 123 1.86 -8.90 20.34
CA MET A 123 3.17 -8.28 20.56
C MET A 123 3.05 -6.92 21.26
N GLY A 124 1.97 -6.15 21.00
CA GLY A 124 1.66 -4.95 21.77
C GLY A 124 1.33 -5.26 23.23
N ALA A 125 0.48 -6.26 23.48
CA ALA A 125 0.12 -6.69 24.83
C ALA A 125 1.31 -7.28 25.63
N LEU A 126 2.23 -8.00 24.98
CA LEU A 126 3.44 -8.54 25.62
C LEU A 126 4.44 -7.46 26.03
N LEU A 127 4.44 -6.31 25.37
CA LEU A 127 5.31 -5.18 25.73
C LEU A 127 4.72 -4.38 26.91
N GLU A 128 3.40 -4.25 27.00
CA GLU A 128 2.75 -3.63 28.16
C GLU A 128 2.90 -4.45 29.45
N GLU A 129 2.93 -5.79 29.39
CA GLU A 129 3.15 -6.63 30.57
C GLU A 129 4.61 -6.59 31.09
N MET A 130 5.57 -6.27 30.21
CA MET A 130 6.99 -6.17 30.59
C MET A 130 7.37 -4.85 31.24
N ASP A 131 6.59 -3.78 31.04
CA ASP A 131 6.85 -2.45 31.61
C ASP A 131 6.18 -2.24 32.98
N GLN A 132 5.40 -3.23 33.46
CA GLN A 132 4.76 -3.26 34.77
C GLN A 132 5.43 -4.18 35.81
N SER A 133 6.57 -4.80 35.49
CA SER A 133 7.37 -5.65 36.39
C SER A 133 8.72 -5.03 36.73
#